data_AF-A0A7C3C4Y4-F1
#
_entry.id   AF-A0A7C3C4Y4-F1
#
_cell.length_a   1.000
_cell.length_b   1.000
_cell.length_c   1.000
_cell.angle_alpha   90.00
_cell.angle_beta   90.00
_cell.angle_gamma   90.00
#
_symmetry.space_group_name_H-M   'P 1'
#
loop_
_entity.id
_entity.type
_entity.pdbx_description
1 polymer ?
#
loop_
_entity_poly.entity_id
_entity_poly.type
_entity_poly.pdbx_seq_one_letter_code
_entity_poly.pdbx_strand_id
1 'polypeptide(L)'
;VLLLVASTPLPRLLRAAERLGAPRMVILIVQFLYRYLFVISEQAQHMRQAARCRGELGRERRRGWRRRFRAAAGALAVLFGRSYERSVAIHQAMLARGFDGRIRSLAAPVDGVRRWWLPAGAALAAVVIRVAHRLELPWSL
;
A
#
# COMPACT_ATOMS: atom_id res chain seq x y z
N VAL A 1 -6.66 0.47 -17.13
CA VAL A 1 -6.63 -0.27 -15.83
C VAL A 1 -5.21 -0.74 -15.46
N LEU A 2 -4.51 -1.51 -16.30
CA LEU A 2 -3.14 -1.99 -16.02
C LEU A 2 -2.13 -0.87 -15.70
N LEU A 3 -2.12 0.21 -16.49
CA LEU A 3 -1.26 1.38 -16.26
C LEU A 3 -1.49 2.03 -14.88
N LEU A 4 -2.73 2.09 -14.42
CA LEU A 4 -3.09 2.68 -13.13
C LEU A 4 -2.56 1.85 -11.96
N VAL A 5 -2.75 0.52 -12.03
CA VAL A 5 -2.29 -0.42 -11.00
C VAL A 5 -0.76 -0.47 -10.93
N ALA A 6 -0.09 -0.37 -12.08
CA ALA A 6 1.37 -0.38 -12.15
C ALA A 6 2.01 0.92 -11.65
N SER A 7 1.36 2.07 -11.87
CA SER A 7 1.93 3.40 -11.55
C SER A 7 1.56 3.92 -10.16
N THR A 8 0.43 3.48 -9.60
CA THR A 8 -0.14 4.08 -8.39
C THR A 8 -0.19 3.09 -7.22
N PRO A 9 0.47 3.39 -6.08
CA PRO A 9 0.37 2.57 -4.88
C PRO A 9 -1.08 2.44 -4.39
N LEU A 10 -1.49 1.24 -3.98
CA LEU A 10 -2.84 0.95 -3.48
C LEU A 10 -3.31 1.91 -2.36
N PRO A 11 -2.47 2.31 -1.37
CA PRO A 11 -2.90 3.28 -0.37
C PRO A 11 -3.35 4.63 -0.95
N ARG A 12 -2.77 5.07 -2.07
CA ARG A 12 -3.20 6.30 -2.75
C ARG A 12 -4.54 6.12 -3.44
N LEU A 13 -4.77 4.96 -4.06
CA LEU A 13 -6.07 4.61 -4.66
C LEU A 13 -7.17 4.56 -3.60
N LEU A 14 -6.90 3.98 -2.43
CA LEU A 14 -7.86 3.93 -1.32
C LEU A 14 -8.20 5.32 -0.76
N ARG A 15 -7.22 6.21 -0.64
CA ARG A 15 -7.49 7.62 -0.27
C ARG A 15 -8.32 8.34 -1.33
N ALA A 16 -8.09 8.08 -2.61
CA ALA A 16 -8.92 8.62 -3.68
C ALA A 16 -10.35 8.08 -3.61
N ALA A 17 -10.52 6.79 -3.33
CA ALA A 17 -11.83 6.17 -3.10
C ALA A 17 -12.56 6.78 -1.88
N GLU A 18 -11.84 7.10 -0.80
CA GLU A 18 -12.41 7.80 0.37
C GLU A 18 -12.97 9.18 -0.01
N ARG A 19 -12.24 9.94 -0.84
CA ARG A 19 -12.69 11.24 -1.34
C ARG A 19 -13.89 11.15 -2.27
N LEU A 20 -14.06 10.02 -2.95
CA LEU A 20 -15.20 9.73 -3.82
C LEU A 20 -16.43 9.24 -3.04
N GLY A 21 -16.38 9.18 -1.70
CA GLY A 21 -17.51 8.83 -0.85
C GLY A 21 -17.57 7.35 -0.44
N ALA A 22 -16.51 6.57 -0.64
CA ALA A 22 -16.48 5.18 -0.18
C ALA A 22 -16.60 5.10 1.38
N PRO A 23 -17.34 4.11 1.92
CA PRO A 23 -17.47 3.94 3.36
C PRO A 23 -16.11 3.70 4.03
N ARG A 24 -15.84 4.48 5.08
CA ARG A 24 -14.56 4.43 5.81
C ARG A 24 -14.22 3.04 6.35
N MET A 25 -15.23 2.27 6.76
CA MET A 25 -15.05 0.91 7.26
C MET A 25 -14.41 0.00 6.21
N VAL A 26 -14.85 0.10 4.95
CA VAL A 26 -14.29 -0.70 3.85
C VAL A 26 -12.83 -0.34 3.61
N ILE A 27 -12.52 0.96 3.60
CA ILE A 27 -11.15 1.45 3.40
C ILE A 27 -10.24 0.97 4.52
N LEU A 28 -10.72 0.99 5.77
CA LEU A 28 -9.99 0.47 6.93
C LEU A 28 -9.65 -1.02 6.75
N ILE A 29 -10.66 -1.83 6.41
CA ILE A 29 -10.50 -3.28 6.20
C ILE A 29 -9.48 -3.55 5.08
N VAL A 30 -9.60 -2.85 3.95
CA VAL A 30 -8.70 -3.07 2.80
C VAL A 30 -7.27 -2.61 3.12
N GLN A 31 -7.07 -1.52 3.87
CA GLN A 31 -5.74 -1.11 4.33
C GLN A 31 -5.09 -2.17 5.23
N PHE A 32 -5.86 -2.74 6.17
CA PHE A 32 -5.39 -3.86 6.98
C PHE A 32 -5.06 -5.07 6.12
N LEU A 33 -5.96 -5.45 5.22
CA LEU A 33 -5.73 -6.57 4.31
C LEU A 33 -4.44 -6.39 3.52
N TYR A 34 -4.22 -5.22 2.90
CA TYR A 34 -3.00 -4.94 2.13
C TYR A 34 -1.73 -5.02 2.97
N ARG A 35 -1.74 -4.44 4.18
CA ARG A 35 -0.60 -4.46 5.09
C ARG A 35 -0.26 -5.87 5.57
N TYR A 36 -1.28 -6.69 5.85
CA TYR A 36 -1.09 -8.02 6.42
C TYR A 36 -1.03 -9.15 5.38
N LEU A 37 -1.40 -8.90 4.12
CA LEU A 37 -1.35 -9.90 3.05
C LEU A 37 0.07 -10.46 2.88
N PHE A 38 1.07 -9.58 2.85
CA PHE A 38 2.48 -9.99 2.72
C PHE A 38 2.94 -10.83 3.91
N VAL A 39 2.55 -10.43 5.12
CA VAL A 39 2.91 -11.14 6.36
C VAL A 39 2.28 -12.53 6.40
N ILE A 40 0.98 -12.64 6.07
CA ILE A 40 0.26 -13.91 6.06
C ILE A 40 0.77 -14.82 4.93
N SER A 41 1.11 -14.24 3.78
CA SER A 41 1.72 -14.96 2.65
C SER A 41 3.08 -15.55 3.04
N GLU A 42 3.94 -14.78 3.69
CA GLU A 42 5.24 -15.26 4.18
C GLU A 42 5.08 -16.42 5.17
N GLN A 43 4.15 -16.30 6.12
CA GLN A 43 3.82 -17.38 7.06
C GLN A 43 3.36 -18.64 6.33
N ALA A 44 2.50 -18.50 5.32
CA ALA A 44 2.04 -19.62 4.51
C ALA A 44 3.19 -20.28 3.72
N GLN A 45 4.13 -19.48 3.19
CA GLN A 45 5.33 -19.99 2.51
C GLN A 45 6.24 -20.77 3.47
N HIS A 46 6.47 -20.26 4.68
CA HIS A 46 7.26 -20.95 5.70
C HIS A 46 6.62 -22.28 6.12
N MET A 47 5.31 -22.30 6.31
CA MET A 47 4.58 -23.53 6.64
C MET A 47 4.66 -24.56 5.50
N ARG A 48 4.55 -24.11 4.24
CA ARG A 48 4.74 -24.96 3.06
C ARG A 48 6.15 -25.52 2.98
N GLN A 49 7.16 -24.70 3.24
CA GLN A 49 8.56 -25.13 3.22
C GLN A 49 8.84 -26.16 4.32
N ALA A 50 8.35 -25.93 5.55
CA ALA A 50 8.47 -26.88 6.65
C ALA A 50 7.80 -28.23 6.31
N ALA A 51 6.60 -28.22 5.71
CA ALA A 51 5.92 -29.42 5.27
C ALA A 51 6.71 -30.19 4.18
N ARG A 52 7.39 -29.47 3.28
CA ARG A 52 8.30 -30.09 2.30
C ARG A 52 9.49 -30.77 2.98
N CYS A 53 10.11 -30.11 3.97
CA CYS A 53 11.22 -30.68 4.73
C CYS A 53 10.83 -31.94 5.53
N ARG A 54 9.60 -32.01 6.06
CA ARG A 54 9.08 -33.23 6.71
C ARG A 54 8.82 -34.39 5.74
N GLY A 55 8.99 -34.18 4.44
CA GLY A 55 8.69 -35.17 3.40
C GLY A 55 7.19 -35.42 3.22
N GLU A 56 6.33 -34.54 3.75
CA GLU A 56 4.87 -34.64 3.63
C GLU A 56 4.41 -34.41 2.18
N LEU A 57 5.11 -33.54 1.43
CA LEU A 57 4.84 -33.28 0.01
C LEU A 57 5.62 -34.19 -0.96
N GLY A 58 6.76 -34.76 -0.54
CA GLY A 58 7.65 -35.55 -1.41
C GLY A 58 7.20 -36.99 -1.64
N ARG A 59 6.50 -37.61 -0.67
CA ARG A 59 5.98 -38.99 -0.77
C ARG A 59 4.62 -39.08 -1.48
N GLU A 60 4.22 -38.03 -2.19
CA GLU A 60 2.84 -37.84 -2.68
C GLU A 60 2.56 -38.27 -4.11
N ARG A 61 3.56 -38.68 -4.91
CA ARG A 61 3.27 -39.08 -6.30
C ARG A 61 2.28 -40.25 -6.41
N ARG A 62 2.13 -41.05 -5.33
CA ARG A 62 1.15 -42.14 -5.20
C ARG A 62 -0.03 -41.86 -4.23
N ARG A 63 -0.06 -40.73 -3.53
CA ARG A 63 -1.07 -40.46 -2.48
C ARG A 63 -2.06 -39.40 -2.96
N GLY A 64 -3.30 -39.81 -3.20
CA GLY A 64 -4.33 -39.02 -3.91
C GLY A 64 -4.69 -37.67 -3.29
N TRP A 65 -5.36 -36.84 -4.10
CA TRP A 65 -5.82 -35.46 -3.85
C TRP A 65 -6.37 -35.18 -2.44
N ARG A 66 -7.00 -36.17 -1.80
CA ARG A 66 -7.55 -36.07 -0.43
C ARG A 66 -6.51 -35.73 0.64
N ARG A 67 -5.29 -36.29 0.57
CA ARG A 67 -4.23 -36.01 1.57
C ARG A 67 -3.64 -34.61 1.40
N ARG A 68 -3.42 -34.18 0.16
CA ARG A 68 -3.03 -32.80 -0.19
C ARG A 68 -4.02 -31.78 0.34
N PHE A 69 -5.30 -32.04 0.12
CA PHE A 69 -6.37 -31.17 0.63
C PHE A 69 -6.36 -31.08 2.15
N ARG A 70 -6.22 -32.21 2.87
CA ARG A 70 -6.12 -32.20 4.34
C ARG A 70 -4.91 -31.43 4.85
N ALA A 71 -3.75 -31.57 4.22
CA ALA A 71 -2.55 -30.81 4.60
C ALA A 71 -2.73 -29.31 4.36
N ALA A 72 -3.32 -28.92 3.23
CA ALA A 72 -3.63 -27.52 2.93
C ALA A 72 -4.68 -26.94 3.89
N ALA A 73 -5.73 -27.70 4.21
CA ALA A 73 -6.75 -27.31 5.17
C ALA A 73 -6.18 -27.15 6.59
N GLY A 74 -5.30 -28.05 7.02
CA GLY A 74 -4.62 -27.92 8.31
C GLY A 74 -3.72 -26.68 8.38
N ALA A 75 -2.98 -26.38 7.30
CA ALA A 75 -2.20 -25.15 7.20
C ALA A 75 -3.09 -23.90 7.24
N LEU A 76 -4.22 -23.91 6.53
CA LEU A 76 -5.20 -22.82 6.56
C LEU A 76 -5.80 -22.62 7.96
N ALA A 77 -6.15 -23.70 8.66
CA ALA A 77 -6.71 -23.63 10.00
C ALA A 77 -5.72 -23.00 10.99
N VAL A 78 -4.46 -23.41 10.96
CA VAL A 78 -3.41 -22.83 11.80
C VAL A 78 -3.17 -21.35 11.45
N LEU A 79 -3.13 -21.01 10.17
CA LEU A 79 -2.93 -19.64 9.71
C LEU A 79 -4.09 -18.73 10.12
N PHE A 80 -5.33 -19.25 10.05
CA PHE A 80 -6.53 -18.56 10.51
C PHE A 80 -6.47 -18.28 12.02
N GLY A 81 -6.18 -19.29 12.84
CA GLY A 81 -6.05 -19.11 14.29
C GLY A 81 -5.01 -18.05 14.66
N ARG A 82 -3.81 -18.11 14.07
CA ARG A 82 -2.77 -17.11 14.34
C ARG A 82 -3.12 -15.72 13.84
N SER A 83 -3.83 -15.62 12.71
CA SER A 83 -4.27 -14.33 12.17
C SER A 83 -5.37 -13.71 13.02
N TYR A 84 -6.25 -14.53 13.61
CA TYR A 84 -7.30 -14.10 14.52
C TYR A 84 -6.73 -13.58 15.85
N GLU A 85 -5.85 -14.34 16.50
CA GLU A 85 -5.17 -13.89 17.72
C GLU A 85 -4.43 -12.56 17.49
N ARG A 86 -3.75 -12.46 16.34
CA ARG A 86 -3.07 -11.23 15.93
C ARG A 86 -4.06 -10.07 15.70
N SER A 87 -5.21 -10.30 15.07
CA SER A 87 -6.18 -9.23 14.81
C SER A 87 -6.73 -8.64 16.12
N VAL A 88 -7.02 -9.50 17.10
CA VAL A 88 -7.45 -9.09 18.45
C VAL A 88 -6.34 -8.28 19.11
N ALA A 89 -5.10 -8.77 19.11
CA ALA A 89 -3.98 -8.05 19.71
C ALA A 89 -3.73 -6.68 19.06
N ILE A 90 -3.84 -6.59 17.72
CA ILE A 90 -3.71 -5.31 17.00
C ILE A 90 -4.86 -4.38 17.37
N HIS A 91 -6.09 -4.88 17.43
CA HIS A 91 -7.23 -4.06 17.79
C HIS A 91 -7.10 -3.49 19.20
N GLN A 92 -6.68 -4.31 20.16
CA GLN A 92 -6.40 -3.84 21.52
C GLN A 92 -5.28 -2.79 21.55
N ALA A 93 -4.20 -3.00 20.80
CA ALA A 93 -3.12 -2.02 20.69
C ALA A 93 -3.57 -0.70 20.02
N MET A 94 -4.52 -0.76 19.09
CA MET A 94 -5.13 0.43 18.50
C MET A 94 -5.95 1.20 19.53
N LEU A 95 -6.82 0.52 20.27
CA LEU A 95 -7.62 1.14 21.34
C LEU A 95 -6.73 1.79 22.40
N ALA A 96 -5.67 1.11 22.83
CA ALA A 96 -4.69 1.64 23.80
C ALA A 96 -3.98 2.93 23.31
N ARG A 97 -3.89 3.15 21.99
CA ARG A 97 -3.29 4.35 21.38
C ARG A 97 -4.32 5.44 21.06
N GLY A 98 -5.58 5.28 21.48
CA GLY A 98 -6.64 6.25 21.22
C GLY A 98 -7.16 6.22 19.79
N PHE A 99 -7.32 5.03 19.20
CA PHE A 99 -7.81 4.88 17.82
C PHE A 99 -9.20 5.50 17.62
N ASP A 100 -9.27 6.51 16.74
CA ASP A 100 -10.46 7.32 16.42
C ASP A 100 -11.21 6.81 15.16
N GLY A 101 -10.95 5.57 14.75
CA GLY A 101 -11.48 5.02 13.50
C GLY A 101 -10.66 5.38 12.26
N ARG A 102 -9.54 6.12 12.38
CA ARG A 102 -8.68 6.50 11.26
C ARG A 102 -7.26 5.96 11.39
N ILE A 103 -6.78 5.33 10.33
CA ILE A 103 -5.36 4.98 10.22
C ILE A 103 -4.63 6.16 9.60
N ARG A 104 -3.85 6.87 10.42
CA ARG A 104 -3.01 7.97 9.96
C ARG A 104 -1.73 7.40 9.36
N SER A 105 -1.68 7.35 8.03
CA SER A 105 -0.46 7.00 7.31
C SER A 105 0.47 8.21 7.24
N LEU A 106 1.73 8.05 7.65
CA LEU A 106 2.79 9.09 7.60
C LEU A 106 3.24 9.47 6.17
N ALA A 107 2.57 8.98 5.13
CA ALA A 107 2.99 9.22 3.76
C ALA A 107 2.80 10.71 3.42
N ALA A 108 3.91 11.40 3.20
CA ALA A 108 3.98 12.81 2.84
C ALA A 108 3.01 13.14 1.69
N PRO A 109 2.36 14.31 1.71
CA PRO A 109 1.58 14.78 0.57
C PRO A 109 2.50 14.84 -0.66
N VAL A 110 2.12 14.13 -1.74
CA VAL A 110 2.74 14.34 -3.04
C VAL A 110 2.16 15.62 -3.63
N ASP A 111 2.70 16.75 -3.20
CA ASP A 111 2.42 18.06 -3.76
C ASP A 111 3.15 18.23 -5.11
N GLY A 112 2.95 17.32 -6.06
CA GLY A 112 3.60 17.36 -7.37
C GLY A 112 3.12 18.54 -8.22
N VAL A 113 1.82 18.80 -8.21
CA VAL A 113 1.21 19.93 -8.95
C VAL A 113 1.43 21.27 -8.25
N ARG A 114 1.48 21.31 -6.93
CA ARG A 114 1.73 22.56 -6.19
C ARG A 114 3.23 22.85 -6.03
N ARG A 115 4.14 22.11 -6.69
CA ARG A 115 5.58 22.37 -6.65
C ARG A 115 6.10 23.05 -7.91
N TRP A 116 5.36 23.01 -9.02
CA TRP A 116 5.79 23.61 -10.29
C TRP A 116 5.39 25.08 -10.47
N TRP A 117 4.42 25.61 -9.73
CA TRP A 117 4.06 27.05 -9.82
C TRP A 117 5.16 27.96 -9.29
N LEU A 118 5.94 27.52 -8.30
CA LEU A 118 7.08 28.26 -7.75
C LEU A 118 8.20 28.48 -8.80
N PRO A 119 8.76 27.44 -9.46
CA PRO A 119 9.73 27.64 -10.52
C PRO A 119 9.11 28.25 -11.79
N ALA A 120 7.85 27.97 -12.12
CA ALA A 120 7.18 28.59 -13.28
C ALA A 120 6.99 30.10 -13.09
N GLY A 121 6.62 30.54 -11.88
CA GLY A 121 6.52 31.96 -11.54
C GLY A 121 7.87 32.68 -11.57
N ALA A 122 8.93 32.03 -11.06
CA ALA A 122 10.29 32.56 -11.11
C ALA A 122 10.82 32.69 -12.56
N ALA A 123 10.52 31.70 -13.41
CA ALA A 123 10.89 31.75 -14.83
C ALA A 123 10.16 32.87 -15.57
N LEU A 124 8.86 33.07 -15.32
CA LEU A 124 8.09 34.17 -15.90
C LEU A 124 8.63 35.54 -15.46
N ALA A 125 8.92 35.71 -14.17
CA ALA A 125 9.50 36.95 -13.64
C ALA A 125 10.88 37.25 -14.26
N ALA A 126 11.73 36.23 -14.40
CA ALA A 126 13.03 36.37 -15.07
C ALA A 126 12.89 36.76 -16.56
N VAL A 127 11.88 36.25 -17.26
CA VAL A 127 11.57 36.63 -18.64
C VAL A 127 11.11 38.08 -18.72
N VAL A 128 10.22 38.52 -17.83
CA VAL A 128 9.73 39.92 -17.79
C VAL A 128 10.88 40.90 -17.52
N ILE A 129 11.75 40.60 -16.55
CA ILE A 129 12.93 41.42 -16.24
C ILE A 129 13.88 41.49 -17.45
N ARG A 130 14.09 40.36 -18.14
CA ARG A 130 14.98 40.30 -19.32
C ARG A 130 14.40 41.03 -20.53
N VAL A 131 13.08 41.04 -20.68
CA VAL A 131 12.37 41.79 -21.72
C VAL A 131 12.36 43.28 -21.42
N ALA A 132 12.12 43.67 -20.16
CA ALA A 132 12.20 45.06 -19.71
C ALA A 132 13.62 45.63 -19.92
N HIS A 133 14.66 44.89 -19.53
CA HIS A 133 16.06 45.28 -19.77
C HIS A 133 16.43 45.32 -21.26
N ARG A 134 15.77 44.55 -22.13
CA ARG A 134 15.98 44.62 -23.58
C ARG A 134 15.26 45.79 -24.25
N LEU A 135 14.23 46.35 -23.62
CA LEU A 135 13.44 47.46 -24.16
C LEU A 135 13.96 48.84 -23.69
N GLU A 136 14.81 48.89 -22.66
CA GLU A 136 15.37 50.14 -22.10
C GLU A 136 16.71 50.59 -22.73
N LEU A 137 17.16 50.00 -23.84
CA LEU A 137 18.36 50.45 -24.57
C LEU A 137 18.09 50.67 -26.07
N PRO A 138 17.39 51.76 -26.43
CA PRO A 138 17.72 52.43 -27.69
C PRO A 138 17.64 53.97 -27.63
N TRP A 139 18.23 54.68 -26.65
CA TRP A 139 18.37 56.16 -26.75
C TRP A 139 19.62 56.75 -26.08
N SER A 140 20.81 56.27 -26.41
CA SER A 140 22.00 57.12 -26.27
C SER A 140 22.97 56.88 -27.42
N LEU A 141 22.96 57.84 -28.35
CA LEU A 141 24.14 58.29 -29.09
C LEU A 141 25.34 58.46 -28.16
#